data_AF-A0A915YAF2-F1
#
_entry.id   AF-A0A915YAF2-F1
#
_cell.length_a   1.000
_cell.length_b   1.000
_cell.length_c   1.000
_cell.angle_alpha   90.00
_cell.angle_beta   90.00
_cell.angle_gamma   90.00
#
_symmetry.space_group_name_H-M   'P 1'
#
loop_
_entity.id
_entity.type
_entity.pdbx_description
1 polymer ?
#
loop_
_entity_poly.entity_id
_entity_poly.type
_entity_poly.pdbx_seq_one_letter_code
_entity_poly.pdbx_strand_id
1 'polypeptide(L)'
;MTPKQEMVAALLDTKVLQDVTKQFRSKQEIVPVDNSEMDYRLFLTGANTINFELLVTMPTYTGVGDNQSYITLFKPIGFFHIGKKQEVELTVLYEFEKELDFLIKTRMVSPQIEINKLSIIENAIIAAFSNVAVSHAQRYEDAVFKANGLSCEIWMANEGFPQFFLDDSYNINGPIAAYLIKQQGTINPIVGYESLFNEFHEKSLLSAFKRL
;
A
#
# COMPACT_ATOMS: atom_id res chain seq x y z
N MET A 1 4.06 -4.30 -22.51
CA MET A 1 3.38 -4.85 -21.31
C MET A 1 2.30 -3.84 -20.93
N THR A 2 1.43 -4.11 -19.96
CA THR A 2 0.61 -3.03 -19.38
C THR A 2 1.45 -2.24 -18.36
N PRO A 3 1.09 -0.99 -18.01
CA PRO A 3 1.84 -0.23 -17.01
C PRO A 3 2.00 -0.96 -15.67
N LYS A 4 0.95 -1.65 -15.20
CA LYS A 4 1.03 -2.47 -13.98
C LYS A 4 1.95 -3.69 -14.13
N GLN A 5 2.00 -4.30 -15.31
CA GLN A 5 2.95 -5.39 -15.57
C GLN A 5 4.40 -4.87 -15.58
N GLU A 6 4.65 -3.67 -16.10
CA GLU A 6 5.98 -3.04 -16.05
C GLU A 6 6.41 -2.73 -14.62
N MET A 7 5.49 -2.20 -13.80
CA MET A 7 5.71 -1.99 -12.36
C MET A 7 6.12 -3.28 -11.64
N VAL A 8 5.41 -4.38 -11.88
CA VAL A 8 5.71 -5.69 -11.25
C VAL A 8 6.99 -6.30 -11.80
N ALA A 9 7.25 -6.16 -13.10
CA ALA A 9 8.49 -6.64 -13.70
C ALA A 9 9.71 -5.90 -13.14
N ALA A 10 9.63 -4.57 -12.96
CA ALA A 10 10.69 -3.76 -12.37
C ALA A 10 11.02 -4.21 -10.94
N LEU A 11 10.02 -4.60 -10.16
CA LEU A 11 10.19 -5.08 -8.80
C LEU A 11 11.02 -6.39 -8.72
N LEU A 12 11.02 -7.19 -9.79
CA LEU A 12 11.79 -8.43 -9.93
C LEU A 12 13.04 -8.29 -10.81
N ASP A 13 13.39 -7.06 -11.21
CA ASP A 13 14.57 -6.79 -12.00
C ASP A 13 15.85 -7.12 -11.22
N THR A 14 16.84 -7.71 -11.91
CA THR A 14 18.08 -8.18 -11.26
C THR A 14 18.87 -7.02 -10.64
N LYS A 15 18.89 -5.83 -11.26
CA LYS A 15 19.53 -4.64 -10.71
C LYS A 15 18.83 -4.21 -9.42
N VAL A 16 17.49 -4.19 -9.42
CA VAL A 16 16.69 -3.86 -8.23
C VAL A 16 16.99 -4.83 -7.08
N LEU A 17 17.00 -6.14 -7.33
CA LEU A 17 17.33 -7.14 -6.30
C LEU A 17 18.75 -7.00 -5.74
N GLN A 18 19.72 -6.66 -6.59
CA GLN A 18 21.09 -6.36 -6.16
C GLN A 18 21.13 -5.10 -5.27
N ASP A 19 20.39 -4.06 -5.63
CA ASP A 19 20.36 -2.80 -4.88
C ASP A 19 19.64 -2.96 -3.53
N VAL A 20 18.56 -3.75 -3.47
CA VAL A 20 17.93 -4.18 -2.20
C VAL A 20 18.94 -4.88 -1.29
N THR A 21 19.71 -5.82 -1.82
CA THR A 21 20.72 -6.56 -1.06
C THR A 21 21.82 -5.62 -0.53
N LYS A 22 22.28 -4.66 -1.35
CA LYS A 22 23.24 -3.65 -0.93
C LYS A 22 22.65 -2.73 0.14
N GLN A 23 21.41 -2.28 -0.04
CA GLN A 23 20.74 -1.35 0.86
C GLN A 23 20.51 -1.95 2.24
N PHE A 24 20.16 -3.25 2.34
CA PHE A 24 20.08 -3.94 3.64
C PHE A 24 21.41 -3.92 4.41
N ARG A 25 22.55 -3.91 3.71
CA ARG A 25 23.90 -3.86 4.31
C ARG A 25 24.33 -2.44 4.62
N SER A 26 24.16 -1.51 3.69
CA SER A 26 24.58 -0.11 3.85
C SER A 26 23.68 0.68 4.80
N LYS A 27 22.45 0.20 5.03
CA LYS A 27 21.40 0.90 5.80
C LYS A 27 21.05 2.28 5.24
N GLN A 28 21.31 2.49 3.95
CA GLN A 28 20.87 3.70 3.27
C GLN A 28 19.34 3.76 3.23
N GLU A 29 18.77 4.88 3.66
CA GLU A 29 17.32 5.04 3.79
C GLU A 29 16.62 5.03 2.42
N ILE A 30 17.11 5.81 1.46
CA ILE A 30 16.51 5.95 0.13
C ILE A 30 17.55 5.62 -0.95
N VAL A 31 17.19 4.72 -1.86
CA VAL A 31 17.94 4.44 -3.08
C VAL A 31 17.03 4.70 -4.29
N PRO A 32 17.33 5.68 -5.16
CA PRO A 32 16.58 5.88 -6.39
C PRO A 32 16.77 4.68 -7.32
N VAL A 33 15.71 4.29 -8.03
CA VAL A 33 15.78 3.19 -9.00
C VAL A 33 15.65 3.79 -10.38
N ASP A 34 16.75 3.80 -11.13
CA ASP A 34 16.76 4.31 -12.50
C ASP A 34 15.87 3.44 -13.38
N ASN A 35 14.77 4.01 -13.85
CA ASN A 35 13.93 3.47 -14.91
C ASN A 35 13.59 4.64 -15.86
N SER A 36 13.59 4.39 -17.17
CA SER A 36 13.44 5.44 -18.18
C SER A 36 12.04 6.06 -18.23
N GLU A 37 11.03 5.43 -17.62
CA GLU A 37 9.63 5.83 -17.79
C GLU A 37 8.88 6.15 -16.50
N MET A 38 9.39 5.73 -15.34
CA MET A 38 8.69 5.86 -14.05
C MET A 38 9.66 6.13 -12.91
N ASP A 39 9.26 7.03 -12.00
CA ASP A 39 10.07 7.42 -10.85
C ASP A 39 9.89 6.45 -9.69
N TYR A 40 10.79 5.48 -9.60
CA TYR A 40 10.82 4.50 -8.53
C TYR A 40 11.86 4.83 -7.46
N ARG A 41 11.61 4.38 -6.24
CA ARG A 41 12.61 4.33 -5.18
C ARG A 41 12.50 3.06 -4.35
N LEU A 42 13.62 2.68 -3.74
CA LEU A 42 13.68 1.77 -2.61
C LEU A 42 13.75 2.58 -1.32
N PHE A 43 12.83 2.31 -0.38
CA PHE A 43 12.75 3.00 0.90
C PHE A 43 12.91 2.02 2.07
N LEU A 44 14.04 2.09 2.77
CA LEU A 44 14.33 1.33 3.97
C LEU A 44 13.61 1.95 5.17
N THR A 45 12.77 1.14 5.82
CA THR A 45 11.89 1.57 6.90
C THR A 45 12.50 1.30 8.27
N GLY A 46 11.93 1.89 9.32
CA GLY A 46 12.31 1.61 10.71
C GLY A 46 12.11 0.14 11.10
N ALA A 47 11.19 -0.57 10.45
CA ALA A 47 10.95 -2.00 10.62
C ALA A 47 11.97 -2.90 9.90
N ASN A 48 13.06 -2.34 9.36
CA ASN A 48 14.07 -3.04 8.56
C ASN A 48 13.43 -3.81 7.38
N THR A 49 12.44 -3.20 6.74
CA THR A 49 11.90 -3.61 5.43
C THR A 49 12.29 -2.58 4.38
N ILE A 50 12.34 -2.99 3.11
CA ILE A 50 12.59 -2.06 2.00
C ILE A 50 11.35 -2.03 1.11
N ASN A 51 10.64 -0.92 1.06
CA ASN A 51 9.50 -0.74 0.18
C ASN A 51 10.00 -0.40 -1.22
N PHE A 52 9.46 -1.04 -2.26
CA PHE A 52 9.61 -0.61 -3.65
C PHE A 52 8.42 0.29 -3.99
N GLU A 53 8.69 1.56 -4.26
CA GLU A 53 7.67 2.60 -4.30
C GLU A 53 7.71 3.37 -5.61
N LEU A 54 6.53 3.67 -6.14
CA LEU A 54 6.33 4.49 -7.33
C LEU A 54 5.82 5.87 -6.92
N LEU A 55 6.42 6.92 -7.48
CA LEU A 55 5.87 8.27 -7.39
C LEU A 55 4.59 8.37 -8.22
N VAL A 56 3.48 8.69 -7.57
CA VAL A 56 2.17 8.85 -8.22
C VAL A 56 1.57 10.19 -7.86
N THR A 57 0.81 10.77 -8.78
CA THR A 57 -0.04 11.93 -8.51
C THR A 57 -1.49 11.48 -8.53
N MET A 58 -2.23 11.76 -7.45
CA MET A 58 -3.63 11.35 -7.32
C MET A 58 -4.50 12.52 -6.85
N PRO A 59 -5.79 12.52 -7.23
CA PRO A 59 -6.72 13.50 -6.72
C PRO A 59 -6.98 13.27 -5.23
N THR A 60 -7.04 14.35 -4.47
CA THR A 60 -7.49 14.35 -3.08
C THR A 60 -8.60 15.37 -2.90
N TYR A 61 -9.55 15.07 -2.03
CA TYR A 61 -10.56 16.02 -1.60
C TYR A 61 -10.09 16.67 -0.30
N THR A 62 -10.33 17.96 -0.14
CA THR A 62 -10.02 18.67 1.11
C THR A 62 -11.26 19.42 1.58
N GLY A 63 -11.75 19.04 2.76
CA GLY A 63 -12.95 19.64 3.37
C GLY A 63 -14.27 19.08 2.82
N VAL A 64 -15.36 19.76 3.20
CA VAL A 64 -16.73 19.40 2.79
C VAL A 64 -17.02 20.02 1.42
N GLY A 65 -17.23 19.18 0.38
CA GLY A 65 -17.54 19.59 -1.00
C GLY A 65 -16.52 19.13 -2.06
N ASP A 66 -16.71 19.56 -3.30
CA ASP A 66 -15.92 19.11 -4.48
C ASP A 66 -14.61 19.89 -4.71
N ASN A 67 -13.94 20.34 -3.65
CA ASN A 67 -12.63 20.99 -3.77
C ASN A 67 -11.55 19.94 -4.00
N GLN A 68 -11.41 19.54 -5.26
CA GLN A 68 -10.40 18.61 -5.72
C GLN A 68 -9.04 19.31 -5.82
N SER A 69 -8.05 18.74 -5.15
CA SER A 69 -6.63 19.08 -5.32
C SER A 69 -5.86 17.82 -5.73
N TYR A 70 -4.57 17.97 -5.98
CA TYR A 70 -3.70 16.84 -6.32
C TYR A 70 -2.59 16.73 -5.30
N ILE A 71 -2.28 15.50 -4.93
CA ILE A 71 -1.13 15.17 -4.10
C ILE A 71 -0.22 14.24 -4.88
N THR A 72 1.09 14.49 -4.75
CA THR A 72 2.12 13.59 -5.26
C THR A 72 2.70 12.82 -4.08
N LEU A 73 2.75 11.49 -4.18
CA LEU A 73 3.20 10.61 -3.10
C LEU A 73 3.87 9.36 -3.63
N PHE A 74 4.70 8.73 -2.79
CA PHE A 74 5.28 7.41 -3.09
C PHE A 74 4.37 6.29 -2.61
N LYS A 75 3.81 5.55 -3.55
CA LYS A 75 2.93 4.40 -3.32
C LYS A 75 3.73 3.09 -3.37
N PRO A 76 3.69 2.24 -2.33
CA PRO A 76 4.35 0.95 -2.38
C PRO A 76 3.67 0.02 -3.38
N ILE A 77 4.47 -0.77 -4.08
CA ILE A 77 4.05 -1.87 -4.98
C ILE A 77 4.24 -3.21 -4.28
N GLY A 78 5.31 -3.31 -3.51
CA GLY A 78 5.66 -4.42 -2.66
C GLY A 78 6.79 -4.03 -1.73
N PHE A 79 7.21 -4.94 -0.87
CA PHE A 79 8.30 -4.71 0.06
C PHE A 79 9.16 -5.96 0.23
N PHE A 80 10.45 -5.72 0.46
CA PHE A 80 11.44 -6.73 0.75
C PHE A 80 11.71 -6.82 2.25
N HIS A 81 12.00 -8.02 2.72
CA HIS A 81 12.47 -8.25 4.08
C HIS A 81 13.46 -9.41 4.09
N ILE A 82 14.19 -9.56 5.20
CA ILE A 82 15.07 -10.71 5.40
C ILE A 82 14.25 -11.82 6.06
N GLY A 83 14.11 -12.92 5.33
CA GLY A 83 13.38 -14.11 5.75
C GLY A 83 14.06 -14.91 6.85
N LYS A 84 13.40 -15.98 7.32
CA LYS A 84 13.94 -16.87 8.36
C LYS A 84 15.26 -17.52 7.96
N LYS A 85 15.45 -17.77 6.66
CA LYS A 85 16.67 -18.34 6.07
C LYS A 85 17.79 -17.32 5.86
N GLN A 86 17.63 -16.07 6.31
CA GLN A 86 18.55 -14.96 6.05
C GLN A 86 18.67 -14.59 4.56
N GLU A 87 17.65 -14.92 3.78
CA GLU A 87 17.54 -14.59 2.37
C GLU A 87 16.56 -13.44 2.18
N VAL A 88 16.71 -12.68 1.09
CA VAL A 88 15.76 -11.62 0.73
C VAL A 88 14.48 -12.28 0.24
N GLU A 89 13.37 -11.93 0.87
CA GLU A 89 12.02 -12.32 0.44
C GLU A 89 11.25 -11.07 0.01
N LEU A 90 10.36 -11.24 -0.96
CA LEU A 90 9.49 -10.20 -1.47
C LEU A 90 8.06 -10.45 -1.05
N THR A 91 7.33 -9.42 -0.64
CA THR A 91 5.87 -9.44 -0.54
C THR A 91 5.29 -8.45 -1.54
N VAL A 92 4.38 -8.90 -2.40
CA VAL A 92 3.68 -8.06 -3.38
C VAL A 92 2.31 -7.65 -2.82
N LEU A 93 1.92 -6.39 -3.00
CA LEU A 93 0.61 -5.92 -2.57
C LEU A 93 -0.51 -6.39 -3.49
N TYR A 94 -1.71 -6.58 -2.94
CA TYR A 94 -2.85 -7.18 -3.63
C TYR A 94 -3.20 -6.54 -4.97
N GLU A 95 -3.02 -5.21 -5.09
CA GLU A 95 -3.25 -4.46 -6.33
C GLU A 95 -2.45 -4.96 -7.55
N PHE A 96 -1.35 -5.68 -7.30
CA PHE A 96 -0.37 -6.10 -8.29
C PHE A 96 -0.20 -7.62 -8.38
N GLU A 97 -0.88 -8.39 -7.52
CA GLU A 97 -0.76 -9.85 -7.48
C GLU A 97 -1.20 -10.52 -8.78
N LYS A 98 -2.26 -10.01 -9.41
CA LYS A 98 -2.77 -10.56 -10.67
C LYS A 98 -1.75 -10.42 -11.80
N GLU A 99 -1.09 -9.27 -11.89
CA GLU A 99 -0.05 -9.02 -12.87
C GLU A 99 1.18 -9.88 -12.60
N LEU A 100 1.56 -10.07 -11.34
CA LEU A 100 2.62 -11.02 -10.96
C LEU A 100 2.30 -12.44 -11.43
N ASP A 101 1.12 -12.95 -11.09
CA ASP A 101 0.70 -14.31 -11.44
C ASP A 101 0.69 -14.50 -12.97
N PHE A 102 0.24 -13.48 -13.71
CA PHE A 102 0.29 -13.47 -15.16
C PHE A 102 1.72 -13.57 -15.68
N LEU A 103 2.63 -12.71 -15.22
CA LEU A 103 4.02 -12.65 -15.69
C LEU A 103 4.80 -13.93 -15.40
N ILE A 104 4.56 -14.56 -14.25
CA ILE A 104 5.14 -15.85 -13.89
C ILE A 104 4.58 -16.94 -14.81
N LYS A 105 3.25 -17.01 -14.97
CA LYS A 105 2.58 -18.03 -15.79
C LYS A 105 3.01 -17.97 -17.25
N THR A 106 3.23 -16.78 -17.78
CA THR A 106 3.70 -16.55 -19.16
C THR A 106 5.22 -16.60 -19.31
N ARG A 107 5.96 -16.85 -18.23
CA ARG A 107 7.44 -16.91 -18.17
C ARG A 107 8.12 -15.60 -18.61
N MET A 108 7.41 -14.49 -18.52
CA MET A 108 7.98 -13.17 -18.76
C MET A 108 8.90 -12.73 -17.61
N VAL A 109 8.65 -13.26 -16.41
CA VAL A 109 9.53 -13.14 -15.25
C VAL A 109 9.73 -14.51 -14.62
N SER A 110 10.92 -14.75 -14.09
CA SER A 110 11.26 -15.95 -13.31
C SER A 110 11.82 -15.51 -11.96
N PRO A 111 11.01 -15.55 -10.89
CA PRO A 111 11.44 -15.16 -9.55
C PRO A 111 12.71 -15.90 -9.11
N GLN A 112 13.69 -15.16 -8.62
CA GLN A 112 14.93 -15.70 -8.03
C GLN A 112 14.89 -15.71 -6.50
N ILE A 113 13.82 -15.15 -5.92
CA ILE A 113 13.60 -15.00 -4.49
C ILE A 113 12.21 -15.53 -4.13
N GLU A 114 12.01 -15.85 -2.85
CA GLU A 114 10.70 -16.23 -2.33
C GLU A 114 9.74 -15.05 -2.43
N ILE A 115 8.53 -15.32 -2.93
CA ILE A 115 7.47 -14.32 -3.08
C ILE A 115 6.29 -14.71 -2.20
N ASN A 116 5.93 -13.78 -1.32
CA ASN A 116 4.81 -13.86 -0.41
C ASN A 116 3.66 -12.95 -0.87
N LYS A 117 2.46 -13.27 -0.40
CA LYS A 117 1.24 -12.47 -0.57
C LYS A 117 0.63 -12.22 0.80
N LEU A 118 0.10 -11.03 0.99
CA LEU A 118 -0.65 -10.69 2.20
C LEU A 118 -2.05 -11.28 2.13
N SER A 119 -2.63 -11.59 3.29
CA SER A 119 -4.05 -11.95 3.40
C SER A 119 -4.96 -10.77 3.02
N ILE A 120 -6.25 -11.07 2.80
CA ILE A 120 -7.24 -10.03 2.50
C ILE A 120 -7.34 -8.99 3.62
N ILE A 121 -7.33 -9.43 4.89
CA ILE A 121 -7.41 -8.51 6.04
C ILE A 121 -6.17 -7.60 6.09
N GLU A 122 -4.98 -8.16 5.86
CA GLU A 122 -3.75 -7.36 5.84
C GLU A 122 -3.79 -6.28 4.74
N ASN A 123 -4.23 -6.66 3.53
CA ASN A 123 -4.41 -5.70 2.45
C ASN A 123 -5.54 -4.68 2.73
N ALA A 124 -6.57 -5.07 3.46
CA ALA A 124 -7.66 -4.19 3.88
C ALA A 124 -7.17 -3.10 4.83
N ILE A 125 -6.25 -3.42 5.75
CA ILE A 125 -5.63 -2.42 6.61
C ILE A 125 -4.83 -1.42 5.78
N ILE A 126 -4.00 -1.89 4.84
CA ILE A 126 -3.27 -0.99 3.94
C ILE A 126 -4.24 -0.10 3.13
N ALA A 127 -5.36 -0.66 2.66
CA ALA A 127 -6.40 0.09 1.95
C ALA A 127 -7.07 1.15 2.83
N ALA A 128 -7.51 0.78 4.04
CA ALA A 128 -8.21 1.64 4.98
C ALA A 128 -7.40 2.86 5.42
N PHE A 129 -6.08 2.69 5.56
CA PHE A 129 -5.15 3.76 5.92
C PHE A 129 -4.35 4.28 4.71
N SER A 130 -4.96 4.23 3.53
CA SER A 130 -4.42 4.85 2.33
C SER A 130 -4.94 6.28 2.14
N ASN A 131 -4.16 7.15 1.47
CA ASN A 131 -4.63 8.49 1.11
C ASN A 131 -5.93 8.47 0.27
N VAL A 132 -6.16 7.40 -0.51
CA VAL A 132 -7.43 7.21 -1.24
C VAL A 132 -8.59 7.13 -0.25
N ALA A 133 -8.49 6.26 0.74
CA ALA A 133 -9.55 6.08 1.73
C ALA A 133 -9.75 7.32 2.60
N VAL A 134 -8.66 7.99 3.02
CA VAL A 134 -8.74 9.27 3.76
C VAL A 134 -9.49 10.33 2.95
N SER A 135 -9.15 10.46 1.67
CA SER A 135 -9.76 11.42 0.76
C SER A 135 -11.26 11.19 0.60
N HIS A 136 -11.70 9.93 0.52
CA HIS A 136 -13.13 9.59 0.53
C HIS A 136 -13.79 9.89 1.88
N ALA A 137 -13.16 9.51 2.99
CA ALA A 137 -13.70 9.76 4.33
C ALA A 137 -13.91 11.25 4.62
N GLN A 138 -13.02 12.11 4.12
CA GLN A 138 -13.11 13.57 4.28
C GLN A 138 -14.32 14.22 3.62
N ARG A 139 -15.00 13.51 2.70
CA ARG A 139 -16.23 14.01 2.06
C ARG A 139 -17.46 13.86 2.94
N TYR A 140 -17.39 13.07 4.03
CA TYR A 140 -18.52 12.81 4.94
C TYR A 140 -19.78 12.30 4.22
N GLU A 141 -19.60 11.44 3.23
CA GLU A 141 -20.66 10.79 2.48
C GLU A 141 -20.36 9.30 2.32
N ASP A 142 -21.38 8.53 2.01
CA ASP A 142 -21.22 7.12 1.67
C ASP A 142 -20.51 7.01 0.31
N ALA A 143 -19.52 6.12 0.23
CA ALA A 143 -18.71 5.99 -0.98
C ALA A 143 -18.28 4.55 -1.22
N VAL A 144 -18.32 4.13 -2.48
CA VAL A 144 -17.72 2.89 -2.97
C VAL A 144 -16.54 3.22 -3.86
N PHE A 145 -15.39 2.63 -3.60
CA PHE A 145 -14.15 2.94 -4.31
C PHE A 145 -13.18 1.76 -4.29
N LYS A 146 -12.03 1.92 -4.94
CA LYS A 146 -10.95 0.93 -4.93
C LYS A 146 -9.71 1.48 -4.25
N ALA A 147 -9.16 0.71 -3.31
CA ALA A 147 -7.89 1.01 -2.65
C ALA A 147 -7.10 -0.29 -2.46
N ASN A 148 -5.79 -0.24 -2.74
CA ASN A 148 -4.91 -1.42 -2.73
C ASN A 148 -5.48 -2.63 -3.50
N GLY A 149 -6.17 -2.37 -4.62
CA GLY A 149 -6.81 -3.40 -5.44
C GLY A 149 -8.12 -4.00 -4.89
N LEU A 150 -8.55 -3.62 -3.69
CA LEU A 150 -9.77 -4.11 -3.06
C LEU A 150 -10.96 -3.18 -3.34
N SER A 151 -12.16 -3.74 -3.49
CA SER A 151 -13.40 -2.97 -3.46
C SER A 151 -13.73 -2.62 -2.00
N CYS A 152 -13.86 -1.32 -1.75
CA CYS A 152 -13.96 -0.76 -0.41
C CYS A 152 -15.20 0.13 -0.33
N GLU A 153 -15.73 0.23 0.88
CA GLU A 153 -16.88 1.07 1.17
C GLU A 153 -16.58 1.96 2.38
N ILE A 154 -17.06 3.19 2.34
CA ILE A 154 -17.15 4.05 3.51
C ILE A 154 -18.62 4.34 3.75
N TRP A 155 -19.06 4.12 4.98
CA TRP A 155 -20.41 4.41 5.42
C TRP A 155 -20.39 5.41 6.57
N MET A 156 -21.34 6.34 6.54
CA MET A 156 -21.61 7.23 7.66
C MET A 156 -22.38 6.48 8.74
N ALA A 157 -21.66 5.93 9.71
CA ALA A 157 -22.27 5.22 10.82
C ALA A 157 -23.03 6.18 11.76
N ASN A 158 -24.03 5.64 12.49
CA ASN A 158 -24.87 6.39 13.45
C ASN A 158 -24.07 7.15 14.53
N GLU A 159 -22.82 6.76 14.75
CA GLU A 159 -21.88 7.41 15.70
C GLU A 159 -21.31 8.74 15.18
N GLY A 160 -21.65 9.14 13.93
CA GLY A 160 -21.31 10.44 13.36
C GLY A 160 -19.90 10.55 12.78
N PHE A 161 -19.24 9.42 12.53
CA PHE A 161 -17.93 9.32 11.91
C PHE A 161 -17.98 8.33 10.73
N PRO A 162 -17.27 8.61 9.62
CA PRO A 162 -17.11 7.63 8.54
C PRO A 162 -16.41 6.37 9.07
N GLN A 163 -16.84 5.21 8.60
CA GLN A 163 -16.23 3.91 8.90
C GLN A 163 -15.88 3.18 7.60
N PHE A 164 -14.72 2.54 7.55
CA PHE A 164 -14.24 1.77 6.40
C PHE A 164 -14.68 0.31 6.49
N PHE A 165 -15.19 -0.22 5.39
CA PHE A 165 -15.57 -1.62 5.21
C PHE A 165 -14.97 -2.17 3.91
N LEU A 166 -14.86 -3.49 3.84
CA LEU A 166 -14.71 -4.18 2.58
C LEU A 166 -16.08 -4.50 2.00
N ASP A 167 -16.16 -4.58 0.67
CA ASP A 167 -17.33 -5.11 -0.04
C ASP A 167 -17.71 -6.51 0.48
N ASP A 168 -19.00 -6.79 0.59
CA ASP A 168 -19.54 -8.06 1.14
C ASP A 168 -19.00 -9.30 0.42
N SER A 169 -18.56 -9.19 -0.83
CA SER A 169 -17.96 -10.30 -1.59
C SER A 169 -16.68 -10.86 -0.97
N TYR A 170 -16.00 -10.10 -0.08
CA TYR A 170 -14.83 -10.58 0.65
C TYR A 170 -15.17 -11.38 1.91
N ASN A 171 -16.46 -11.45 2.31
CA ASN A 171 -16.94 -12.20 3.48
C ASN A 171 -16.22 -11.81 4.79
N ILE A 172 -15.89 -10.52 4.95
CA ILE A 172 -15.33 -9.93 6.17
C ILE A 172 -16.40 -9.09 6.83
N ASN A 173 -16.73 -9.41 8.08
CA ASN A 173 -17.79 -8.73 8.82
C ASN A 173 -17.23 -7.58 9.65
N GLY A 174 -17.91 -6.43 9.59
CA GLY A 174 -17.65 -5.27 10.44
C GLY A 174 -16.59 -4.31 9.90
N PRO A 175 -16.43 -3.15 10.56
CA PRO A 175 -15.54 -2.10 10.10
C PRO A 175 -14.06 -2.45 10.37
N ILE A 176 -13.19 -1.95 9.50
CA ILE A 176 -11.73 -2.06 9.62
C ILE A 176 -11.13 -0.84 10.33
N ALA A 177 -11.64 0.35 10.01
CA ALA A 177 -11.15 1.62 10.53
C ALA A 177 -12.29 2.62 10.74
N ALA A 178 -12.08 3.57 11.64
CA ALA A 178 -12.96 4.72 11.84
C ALA A 178 -12.18 6.04 11.65
N TYR A 179 -12.81 7.00 10.98
CA TYR A 179 -12.21 8.30 10.67
C TYR A 179 -12.77 9.37 11.62
N LEU A 180 -12.04 9.69 12.68
CA LEU A 180 -12.43 10.69 13.68
C LEU A 180 -12.07 12.11 13.24
N ILE A 181 -12.56 12.53 12.07
CA ILE A 181 -12.09 13.72 11.36
C ILE A 181 -12.37 15.04 12.13
N LYS A 182 -13.34 15.05 13.07
CA LYS A 182 -13.57 16.18 14.01
C LYS A 182 -12.38 16.43 14.95
N GLN A 183 -11.54 15.43 15.18
CA GLN A 183 -10.22 15.55 15.81
C GLN A 183 -9.18 15.55 14.68
N GLN A 184 -8.90 16.74 14.15
CA GLN A 184 -8.05 17.00 12.96
C GLN A 184 -7.29 15.78 12.41
N GLY A 185 -7.83 15.15 11.36
CA GLY A 185 -7.10 14.14 10.58
C GLY A 185 -6.78 12.82 11.30
N THR A 186 -7.46 12.51 12.41
CA THR A 186 -7.20 11.27 13.15
C THR A 186 -7.98 10.10 12.55
N ILE A 187 -7.28 9.02 12.22
CA ILE A 187 -7.84 7.78 11.68
C ILE A 187 -7.31 6.65 12.54
N ASN A 188 -8.19 5.82 13.09
CA ASN A 188 -7.82 4.77 14.04
C ASN A 188 -8.30 3.40 13.57
N PRO A 189 -7.54 2.33 13.83
CA PRO A 189 -8.00 0.97 13.62
C PRO A 189 -9.11 0.65 14.60
N ILE A 190 -10.04 -0.20 14.17
CA ILE A 190 -10.93 -0.88 15.12
C ILE A 190 -10.08 -1.87 15.93
N VAL A 191 -10.42 -2.05 17.22
CA VAL A 191 -9.64 -2.79 18.23
C VAL A 191 -9.08 -4.14 17.72
N GLY A 192 -9.83 -4.85 16.86
CA GLY A 192 -9.41 -6.14 16.30
C GLY A 192 -8.20 -6.11 15.37
N TYR A 193 -7.76 -4.93 14.92
CA TYR A 193 -6.71 -4.80 13.91
C TYR A 193 -5.52 -3.94 14.34
N GLU A 194 -5.43 -3.55 15.61
CA GLU A 194 -4.39 -2.67 16.14
C GLU A 194 -2.97 -3.22 15.91
N SER A 195 -2.76 -4.52 16.09
CA SER A 195 -1.45 -5.15 15.85
C SER A 195 -1.00 -5.03 14.39
N LEU A 196 -1.91 -5.30 13.44
CA LEU A 196 -1.61 -5.19 12.01
C LEU A 196 -1.39 -3.74 11.59
N PHE A 197 -2.20 -2.83 12.14
CA PHE A 197 -2.01 -1.39 11.95
C PHE A 197 -0.62 -0.95 12.39
N ASN A 198 -0.20 -1.29 13.62
CA ASN A 198 1.10 -0.92 14.14
C ASN A 198 2.24 -1.49 13.29
N GLU A 199 2.15 -2.77 12.92
CA GLU A 199 3.13 -3.41 12.04
C GLU A 199 3.28 -2.67 10.70
N PHE A 200 2.17 -2.40 10.02
CA PHE A 200 2.21 -1.75 8.70
C PHE A 200 2.54 -0.26 8.77
N HIS A 201 2.24 0.39 9.89
CA HIS A 201 2.69 1.74 10.18
C HIS A 201 4.22 1.79 10.32
N GLU A 202 4.83 0.87 11.07
CA GLU A 202 6.28 0.76 11.20
C GLU A 202 6.97 0.42 9.86
N LYS A 203 6.34 -0.41 9.03
CA LYS A 203 6.77 -0.70 7.65
C LYS A 203 6.45 0.44 6.66
N SER A 204 5.90 1.56 7.11
CA SER A 204 5.55 2.70 6.25
C SER A 204 4.68 2.34 5.04
N LEU A 205 3.82 1.33 5.18
CA LEU A 205 2.88 0.89 4.13
C LEU A 205 1.56 1.67 4.17
N LEU A 206 1.28 2.34 5.29
CA LEU A 206 0.07 3.14 5.48
C LEU A 206 0.29 4.57 4.96
N SER A 207 -0.02 4.79 3.67
CA SER A 207 0.29 6.07 3.02
C SER A 207 -0.34 7.30 3.68
N ALA A 208 -1.45 7.16 4.42
CA ALA A 208 -2.07 8.25 5.17
C ALA A 208 -1.16 8.86 6.26
N PHE A 209 -0.20 8.10 6.78
CA PHE A 209 0.71 8.53 7.85
C PHE A 209 2.12 8.83 7.37
N LYS A 210 2.39 8.58 6.09
CA LYS A 210 3.71 8.71 5.54
C LYS A 210 4.00 10.17 5.22
N ARG A 211 5.09 10.70 5.78
CA ARG A 211 5.60 12.03 5.43
C ARG A 211 6.43 11.91 4.14
N LEU A 212 6.29 12.90 3.25
CA LEU A 212 6.97 12.97 1.96
C LEU A 212 8.49 12.97 2.10
#